data_AF-A0A7Z9HEC3-F1
#
_entry.id   AF-A0A7Z9HEC3-F1
#
_cell.length_a   1.000
_cell.length_b   1.000
_cell.length_c   1.000
_cell.angle_alpha   90.00
_cell.angle_beta   90.00
_cell.angle_gamma   90.00
#
_symmetry.space_group_name_H-M   'P 1'
#
loop_
_entity.id
_entity.type
_entity.pdbx_description
1 polymer ?
#
loop_
_entity_poly.entity_id
_entity_poly.type
_entity_poly.pdbx_seq_one_letter_code
_entity_poly.pdbx_strand_id
1 'polypeptide(L)'
;MSHQLSQADQEQYRRDGFFFPLRIISAEAAADHREQLENLEAKHGPMHYRTKPYLLMKSAIDIAQNPVLLDAVESLLGPDILLWDSAYVIKEPKNKKYVSWHQ
;
A
#
# COMPACT_ATOMS: atom_id res chain seq x y z
N MET A 1 -8.73 -11.85 14.91
CA MET A 1 -8.29 -10.97 16.01
C MET A 1 -8.15 -9.59 15.39
N SER A 2 -8.80 -8.56 15.93
CA SER A 2 -8.71 -7.22 15.35
C SER A 2 -7.36 -6.60 15.71
N HIS A 3 -6.59 -6.20 14.71
CA HIS A 3 -5.26 -5.61 14.84
C HIS A 3 -5.33 -4.07 14.82
N GLN A 4 -6.19 -3.49 15.65
CA GLN A 4 -6.33 -2.04 15.74
C GLN A 4 -5.05 -1.36 16.25
N LEU A 5 -4.80 -0.15 15.77
CA LEU A 5 -3.73 0.70 16.31
C LEU A 5 -4.02 1.06 17.77
N SER A 6 -2.97 1.10 18.60
CA SER A 6 -3.10 1.56 19.98
C SER A 6 -3.55 3.02 20.02
N GLN A 7 -4.12 3.47 21.14
CA GLN A 7 -4.50 4.88 21.28
C GLN A 7 -3.31 5.83 21.07
N ALA A 8 -2.13 5.45 21.57
CA ALA A 8 -0.90 6.21 21.38
C ALA A 8 -0.49 6.31 19.91
N ASP A 9 -0.63 5.23 19.14
CA ASP A 9 -0.34 5.22 17.70
C ASP A 9 -1.35 6.08 16.92
N GLN A 10 -2.63 6.03 17.28
CA GLN A 10 -3.65 6.88 16.67
C GLN A 10 -3.40 8.37 16.99
N GLU A 11 -2.94 8.69 18.21
CA GLU A 11 -2.55 10.05 18.59
C GLU A 11 -1.31 10.52 17.83
N GLN A 12 -0.33 9.63 17.63
CA GLN A 12 0.85 9.89 16.81
C GLN A 12 0.46 10.21 15.36
N TYR A 13 -0.41 9.39 14.76
CA TYR A 13 -0.94 9.64 13.42
C TYR A 13 -1.62 11.00 13.32
N ARG A 14 -2.50 11.34 14.27
CA ARG A 14 -3.22 12.63 14.29
C ARG A 14 -2.28 13.83 14.41
N ARG A 15 -1.19 13.69 15.16
CA ARG A 15 -0.22 14.78 15.37
C ARG A 15 0.74 14.94 14.19
N ASP A 16 1.26 13.84 13.66
CA ASP A 16 2.37 13.86 12.71
C ASP A 16 1.90 13.71 11.25
N GLY A 17 0.65 13.29 11.04
CA GLY A 17 0.05 13.10 9.71
C GLY A 17 0.38 11.77 9.04
N PHE A 18 1.10 10.88 9.72
CA PHE A 18 1.46 9.54 9.23
C PHE A 18 1.70 8.57 10.39
N PHE A 19 1.63 7.27 10.12
CA PHE A 19 2.04 6.20 11.03
C PHE A 19 2.89 5.18 10.26
N PHE A 20 4.08 4.86 10.76
CA PHE A 20 4.92 3.78 10.26
C PHE A 20 5.92 3.35 11.35
N PRO A 21 6.44 2.11 11.31
CA PRO A 21 6.12 1.04 10.36
C PRO A 21 4.86 0.24 10.74
N LEU A 22 4.12 -0.25 9.74
CA LEU A 22 3.07 -1.26 9.89
C LEU A 22 3.41 -2.49 9.04
N ARG A 23 3.60 -3.64 9.69
CA ARG A 23 3.90 -4.90 9.00
C ARG A 23 2.61 -5.59 8.58
N ILE A 24 2.28 -5.56 7.29
CA ILE A 24 1.06 -6.18 6.76
C ILE A 24 1.30 -7.55 6.08
N ILE A 25 2.52 -7.79 5.58
CA ILE A 25 2.94 -9.03 4.91
C ILE A 25 4.39 -9.38 5.27
N SER A 26 4.74 -10.67 5.20
CA SER A 26 6.13 -11.13 5.42
C SER A 26 7.05 -10.67 4.28
N ALA A 27 8.37 -10.85 4.47
CA ALA A 27 9.33 -10.53 3.42
C ALA A 27 9.18 -11.45 2.21
N GLU A 28 8.86 -12.73 2.44
CA GLU A 28 8.62 -13.71 1.37
C GLU A 28 7.37 -13.33 0.57
N ALA A 29 6.24 -13.08 1.25
CA ALA A 29 5.01 -12.66 0.57
C ALA A 29 5.19 -11.34 -0.20
N ALA A 30 5.99 -10.40 0.33
CA ALA A 30 6.32 -9.17 -0.39
C ALA A 30 7.14 -9.44 -1.67
N ALA A 31 8.06 -10.41 -1.64
CA ALA A 31 8.81 -10.83 -2.81
C ALA A 31 7.90 -11.47 -3.87
N ASP A 32 6.95 -12.32 -3.46
CA ASP A 32 6.00 -12.96 -4.36
C ASP A 32 5.08 -11.93 -5.07
N HIS A 33 4.59 -10.93 -4.33
CA HIS A 33 3.79 -9.84 -4.92
C HIS A 33 4.61 -8.99 -5.89
N ARG A 34 5.89 -8.78 -5.58
CA ARG A 34 6.81 -8.06 -6.46
C ARG A 34 7.06 -8.83 -7.76
N GLU A 35 7.29 -10.13 -7.68
CA GLU A 35 7.48 -10.98 -8.87
C GLU A 35 6.24 -10.94 -9.78
N GLN A 36 5.03 -10.95 -9.20
CA GLN A 36 3.78 -10.83 -9.97
C GLN A 36 3.68 -9.48 -10.71
N LEU A 37 4.07 -8.38 -10.07
CA LEU A 37 4.14 -7.06 -10.70
C LEU A 37 5.14 -7.05 -11.86
N GLU A 38 6.36 -7.54 -11.64
CA GLU A 38 7.43 -7.57 -12.65
C GLU A 38 7.03 -8.45 -13.86
N ASN A 39 6.37 -9.60 -13.61
CA ASN A 39 5.82 -10.45 -14.66
C ASN A 39 4.71 -9.78 -15.48
N LEU A 40 3.91 -8.92 -14.86
CA LEU A 40 2.92 -8.11 -15.56
C LEU A 40 3.59 -7.04 -16.42
N GLU A 41 4.60 -6.35 -15.88
CA GLU A 41 5.36 -5.33 -16.61
C GLU A 41 6.05 -5.91 -17.85
N ALA A 42 6.58 -7.13 -17.76
CA ALA A 42 7.17 -7.83 -18.90
C ALA A 42 6.19 -8.07 -20.05
N LYS A 43 4.89 -8.21 -19.77
CA LYS A 43 3.85 -8.51 -20.76
C LYS A 43 3.11 -7.26 -21.26
N HIS A 44 2.89 -6.30 -20.37
CA HIS A 44 1.99 -5.17 -20.62
C HIS A 44 2.68 -3.80 -20.53
N GLY A 45 3.98 -3.78 -20.23
CA GLY A 45 4.77 -2.56 -20.08
C GLY A 45 4.67 -1.92 -18.69
N PRO A 46 5.27 -0.74 -18.51
CA PRO A 46 5.46 -0.14 -17.19
C PRO A 46 4.16 0.12 -16.42
N MET A 47 4.18 -0.23 -15.13
CA MET A 47 3.06 -0.11 -14.20
C MET A 47 3.14 1.10 -13.27
N HIS A 48 4.23 1.88 -13.35
CA HIS A 48 4.39 3.09 -12.54
C HIS A 48 3.22 4.06 -12.76
N TYR A 49 2.53 4.42 -11.67
CA TYR A 49 1.35 5.29 -11.68
C TYR A 49 0.19 4.85 -12.59
N ARG A 50 0.08 3.56 -12.90
CA ARG A 50 -1.17 3.01 -13.43
C ARG A 50 -2.19 2.96 -12.30
N THR A 51 -3.32 3.64 -12.50
CA THR A 51 -4.37 3.79 -11.47
C THR A 51 -5.20 2.53 -11.33
N LYS A 52 -5.66 2.27 -10.10
CA LYS A 52 -6.60 1.19 -9.76
C LYS A 52 -6.17 -0.22 -10.23
N PRO A 53 -4.89 -0.64 -10.01
CA PRO A 53 -4.43 -1.98 -10.38
C PRO A 53 -5.24 -3.10 -9.71
N TYR A 54 -5.85 -2.86 -8.54
CA TYR A 54 -6.72 -3.81 -7.84
C TYR A 54 -7.94 -4.27 -8.66
N LEU A 55 -8.33 -3.54 -9.71
CA LEU A 55 -9.41 -3.97 -10.60
C LEU A 55 -9.00 -5.10 -11.55
N LEU A 56 -7.69 -5.27 -11.81
CA LEU A 56 -7.16 -6.20 -12.81
C LEU A 56 -6.09 -7.15 -12.27
N MET A 57 -5.51 -6.84 -11.11
CA MET A 57 -4.40 -7.59 -10.51
C MET A 57 -4.81 -8.18 -9.17
N LYS A 58 -4.82 -9.51 -9.10
CA LYS A 58 -5.07 -10.24 -7.84
C LYS A 58 -4.08 -9.82 -6.74
N SER A 59 -2.80 -9.69 -7.07
CA SER A 59 -1.77 -9.19 -6.15
C SER A 59 -2.13 -7.85 -5.51
N ALA A 60 -2.71 -6.91 -6.26
CA ALA A 60 -3.00 -5.57 -5.75
C ALA A 60 -4.22 -5.58 -4.82
N ILE A 61 -5.27 -6.33 -5.17
CA ILE A 61 -6.46 -6.44 -4.31
C ILE A 61 -6.17 -7.26 -3.04
N ASP A 62 -5.34 -8.30 -3.11
CA ASP A 62 -4.96 -9.10 -1.93
C ASP A 62 -4.19 -8.26 -0.89
N ILE A 63 -3.33 -7.34 -1.34
CA ILE A 63 -2.66 -6.38 -0.44
C ILE A 63 -3.67 -5.37 0.13
N ALA A 64 -4.54 -4.82 -0.73
CA ALA A 64 -5.50 -3.80 -0.32
C ALA A 64 -6.57 -4.32 0.66
N GLN A 65 -6.88 -5.63 0.60
CA GLN A 65 -7.81 -6.31 1.50
C GLN A 65 -7.11 -6.98 2.70
N ASN A 66 -5.83 -6.70 2.93
CA ASN A 66 -5.11 -7.30 4.05
C ASN A 66 -5.76 -6.89 5.39
N PRO A 67 -6.13 -7.84 6.26
CA PRO A 67 -6.89 -7.54 7.47
C PRO A 67 -6.12 -6.65 8.46
N VAL A 68 -4.79 -6.77 8.54
CA VAL A 68 -3.97 -5.90 9.39
C VAL A 68 -3.99 -4.45 8.89
N LEU A 69 -3.99 -4.26 7.57
CA LEU A 69 -4.14 -2.94 6.96
C LEU A 69 -5.53 -2.37 7.23
N LEU A 70 -6.59 -3.16 6.98
CA LEU A 70 -7.97 -2.71 7.14
C LEU A 70 -8.28 -2.37 8.60
N ASP A 71 -7.92 -3.23 9.56
CA ASP A 71 -8.09 -2.96 11.00
C ASP A 71 -7.38 -1.66 11.42
N ALA A 72 -6.17 -1.41 10.91
CA ALA A 72 -5.43 -0.20 11.20
C ALA A 72 -6.09 1.06 10.62
N VAL A 73 -6.56 1.01 9.37
CA VAL A 73 -7.25 2.12 8.70
C VAL A 73 -8.62 2.38 9.36
N GLU A 74 -9.38 1.35 9.69
CA GLU A 74 -10.67 1.45 10.39
C GLU A 74 -10.51 2.13 11.75
N SER A 75 -9.43 1.85 12.47
CA SER A 75 -9.15 2.50 13.76
C SER A 75 -8.91 4.02 13.65
N LEU A 76 -8.60 4.52 12.45
CA LEU A 76 -8.36 5.93 12.18
C LEU A 76 -9.55 6.64 11.53
N LEU A 77 -10.24 5.98 10.59
CA LEU A 77 -11.27 6.58 9.75
C LEU A 77 -12.70 6.18 10.12
N GLY A 78 -12.86 5.13 10.94
CA GLY A 78 -14.14 4.48 11.20
C GLY A 78 -14.35 3.24 10.33
N PRO A 79 -15.44 2.48 10.56
CA PRO A 79 -15.64 1.15 9.98
C PRO A 79 -16.02 1.16 8.50
N ASP A 80 -16.58 2.26 7.99
CA ASP A 80 -17.07 2.37 6.62
C ASP A 80 -16.00 2.97 5.70
N ILE A 81 -15.10 2.13 5.20
CA ILE A 81 -13.97 2.53 4.35
C ILE A 81 -14.14 2.07 2.90
N LEU A 82 -13.65 2.89 1.96
CA LEU A 82 -13.66 2.61 0.52
C LEU A 82 -12.24 2.70 -0.03
N LEU A 83 -11.81 1.68 -0.78
CA LEU A 83 -10.61 1.77 -1.61
C LEU A 83 -10.88 2.70 -2.81
N TRP A 84 -10.62 3.99 -2.59
CA TRP A 84 -10.86 5.01 -3.61
C TRP A 84 -9.88 4.91 -4.77
N ASP A 85 -8.58 4.75 -4.50
CA ASP A 85 -7.56 4.61 -5.54
C ASP A 85 -6.32 3.85 -5.02
N SER A 86 -5.47 3.40 -5.94
CA SER A 86 -4.11 2.95 -5.64
C SER A 86 -3.26 2.99 -6.90
N ALA A 87 -1.94 3.02 -6.72
CA ALA A 87 -0.99 2.84 -7.81
C ALA A 87 0.35 2.34 -7.26
N TYR A 88 1.14 1.70 -8.13
CA TYR A 88 2.51 1.36 -7.81
C TYR A 88 3.45 2.56 -8.00
N VAL A 89 4.25 2.86 -6.98
CA VAL A 89 5.36 3.81 -7.05
C VAL A 89 6.64 3.03 -7.29
N ILE A 90 7.11 3.02 -8.53
CA ILE A 90 8.24 2.20 -8.99
C ILE A 90 9.43 3.12 -9.24
N LYS A 91 10.59 2.76 -8.67
CA LYS A 91 11.86 3.48 -8.84
C LYS A 91 12.87 2.54 -9.49
N GLU A 92 13.03 2.67 -10.79
CA GLU A 92 14.03 1.91 -11.54
C GLU A 92 15.46 2.21 -11.08
N PRO A 93 16.38 1.23 -11.17
CA PRO A 93 17.80 1.46 -10.92
C PRO A 93 18.33 2.66 -11.71
N LYS A 94 19.15 3.50 -11.05
CA LYS A 94 19.78 4.71 -11.64
C LYS A 94 18.79 5.81 -12.08
N ASN A 95 17.51 5.72 -11.71
CA ASN A 95 16.55 6.80 -11.94
C ASN A 95 16.92 8.04 -11.11
N LYS A 96 17.19 9.17 -11.78
CA LYS A 96 17.54 10.45 -11.13
C LYS A 96 16.32 11.32 -10.78
N LYS A 97 15.11 10.89 -11.17
CA LYS A 97 13.88 11.64 -10.88
C LYS A 97 13.52 11.50 -9.41
N TYR A 98 13.34 12.64 -8.75
CA TYR A 98 12.80 12.73 -7.40
C TYR A 98 11.41 13.38 -7.44
N VAL A 99 10.65 13.21 -6.37
CA VAL A 99 9.41 13.94 -6.15
C VAL A 99 9.71 15.00 -5.11
N SER A 100 9.49 16.28 -5.44
CA SER A 100 9.67 17.39 -4.48
C SER A 100 8.59 17.33 -3.39
N TRP A 101 8.72 18.17 -2.37
CA TRP A 101 7.65 18.38 -1.39
C TRP A 101 6.33 18.73 -2.10
N HIS A 102 5.28 18.04 -1.72
CA HIS A 102 3.89 18.18 -2.20
C HIS A 102 2.95 17.61 -1.14
N GLN A 103 1.64 17.81 -1.31
CA GLN A 103 0.56 17.20 -0.53
C GLN A 103 -0.35 16.42 -1.47
#